data_AF-A0A0Q3WSW7-F1
#
_entry.id   AF-A0A0Q3WSW7-F1
#
_cell.length_a   1.000
_cell.length_b   1.000
_cell.length_c   1.000
_cell.angle_alpha   90.00
_cell.angle_beta   90.00
_cell.angle_gamma   90.00
#
_symmetry.space_group_name_H-M   'P 1'
#
loop_
_entity.id
_entity.type
_entity.pdbx_description
1 polymer ?
#
loop_
_entity_poly.entity_id
_entity_poly.type
_entity_poly.pdbx_seq_one_letter_code
_entity_poly.pdbx_strand_id
1 'polypeptide(L)' 'MIKSVKNQLILSVITSLLFIVFTFMNFNNSYQISNLIVNLFILITIVSVFNTGILTQKYIQSKEE' A
#
# COMPACT_ATOMS: atom_id res chain seq x y z
N MET A 1 -10.53 10.54 15.38
CA MET A 1 -9.95 11.02 14.10
C MET A 1 -10.81 10.49 12.94
N ILE A 2 -11.98 11.10 12.72
CA ILE A 2 -12.97 10.60 11.76
C ILE A 2 -12.69 11.24 10.41
N LYS A 3 -11.70 10.74 9.67
CA LYS A 3 -11.62 11.01 8.21
C LYS A 3 -12.67 10.12 7.55
N SER A 4 -13.47 10.66 6.63
CA SER A 4 -14.43 9.89 5.82
C SER A 4 -13.79 8.63 5.23
N VAL A 5 -14.52 7.50 5.20
CA VAL A 5 -14.07 6.21 4.62
C VAL A 5 -13.54 6.41 3.20
N LYS A 6 -14.17 7.31 2.42
CA LYS A 6 -13.72 7.69 1.08
C LYS A 6 -12.30 8.27 1.08
N ASN A 7 -12.01 9.20 2.00
CA ASN A 7 -10.70 9.84 2.09
C ASN A 7 -9.63 8.88 2.60
N GLN A 8 -10.00 7.95 3.49
CA GLN A 8 -9.09 6.90 3.95
C GLN A 8 -8.73 5.94 2.81
N LEU A 9 -9.71 5.57 1.98
CA LEU A 9 -9.50 4.72 0.82
C LEU A 9 -8.59 5.40 -0.20
N ILE A 10 -8.86 6.65 -0.56
CA ILE A 10 -8.02 7.41 -1.51
C ILE A 10 -6.57 7.46 -1.01
N LEU A 11 -6.36 7.77 0.27
CA LEU A 11 -5.02 7.80 0.84
C LEU A 11 -4.35 6.42 0.79
N SER A 12 -5.07 5.36 1.17
CA SER A 12 -4.55 3.99 1.14
C SER A 12 -4.15 3.56 -0.27
N VAL A 13 -4.96 3.89 -1.29
CA VAL A 13 -4.64 3.61 -2.70
C VAL A 13 -3.34 4.32 -3.10
N ILE A 14 -3.23 5.62 -2.83
CA ILE A 14 -2.02 6.41 -3.14
C ILE A 14 -0.78 5.83 -2.42
N THR A 15 -0.90 5.51 -1.14
CA THR A 15 0.19 4.91 -0.35
C THR A 15 0.62 3.56 -0.91
N SER A 16 -0.33 2.69 -1.26
CA SER A 16 -0.01 1.38 -1.84
C SER A 16 0.68 1.51 -3.21
N LEU A 17 0.25 2.44 -4.06
CA LEU A 17 0.91 2.74 -5.33
C LEU A 17 2.34 3.24 -5.14
N LEU A 18 2.57 4.15 -4.18
CA LEU A 18 3.91 4.65 -3.87
C LEU A 18 4.85 3.52 -3.41
N PHE A 19 4.37 2.60 -2.56
CA PHE A 19 5.17 1.46 -2.14
C PHE A 19 5.50 0.49 -3.27
N ILE A 20 4.55 0.27 -4.20
CA ILE A 20 4.79 -0.54 -5.41
C ILE A 20 5.92 0.10 -6.24
N VAL A 21 5.78 1.39 -6.59
CA VAL A 21 6.79 2.11 -7.39
C VAL A 21 8.14 2.10 -6.68
N PHE A 22 8.16 2.38 -5.38
CA PHE A 22 9.38 2.35 -4.58
C PHE A 22 10.04 0.98 -4.61
N THR A 23 9.28 -0.10 -4.45
CA THR A 23 9.81 -1.47 -4.51
C THR A 23 10.43 -1.78 -5.86
N PHE A 24 9.77 -1.44 -6.96
CA PHE A 24 10.33 -1.62 -8.31
C PHE A 24 11.60 -0.80 -8.54
N MET A 25 11.65 0.45 -8.06
CA MET A 25 12.85 1.28 -8.15
C MET A 25 14.03 0.67 -7.39
N ASN A 26 13.80 0.13 -6.19
CA ASN A 26 14.84 -0.52 -5.40
C ASN A 26 15.28 -1.86 -6.01
N PHE A 27 14.38 -2.59 -6.67
CA PHE A 27 14.71 -3.85 -7.35
C PHE A 27 15.58 -3.63 -8.60
N ASN A 28 15.36 -2.53 -9.32
CA ASN A 28 16.11 -2.19 -10.54
C ASN A 28 17.41 -1.41 -10.26
N ASN A 29 17.63 -0.95 -9.03
CA ASN A 29 18.84 -0.20 -8.69
C ASN A 29 19.98 -1.16 -8.38
N SER A 30 21.06 -1.11 -9.17
CA SER A 30 22.26 -1.93 -8.98
C SER A 30 23.11 -1.57 -7.75
N TYR A 31 22.64 -0.63 -6.93
CA TYR A 31 23.26 -0.33 -5.64
C TYR A 31 23.11 -1.54 -4.72
N GLN A 32 24.17 -1.88 -3.98
CA GLN A 32 24.18 -2.96 -2.98
C GLN A 32 23.26 -2.65 -1.80
N ILE A 33 21.96 -2.60 -2.03
CA ILE A 33 20.95 -2.56 -0.99
C ILE A 33 20.97 -3.95 -0.35
N SER A 34 21.11 -4.00 0.97
CA SER A 34 21.05 -5.26 1.71
C SER A 34 19.75 -6.01 1.38
N ASN A 35 19.87 -7.30 1.06
CA ASN A 35 18.73 -8.17 0.77
C ASN A 35 17.65 -8.12 1.87
N LEU A 36 18.05 -7.85 3.12
CA LEU A 36 17.14 -7.67 4.24
C LEU A 36 16.21 -6.47 4.01
N ILE A 37 16.76 -5.34 3.58
CA ILE A 37 16.01 -4.10 3.35
C ILE A 37 15.01 -4.29 2.21
N VAL A 38 15.45 -4.92 1.11
CA VAL A 38 14.57 -5.22 -0.04
C VAL A 38 13.39 -6.10 0.38
N ASN A 39 13.66 -7.19 1.11
CA ASN A 39 12.61 -8.09 1.59
C ASN A 39 11.63 -7.40 2.53
N LEU A 40 12.11 -6.49 3.38
CA LEU A 40 11.28 -5.73 4.31
C LEU A 40 10.35 -4.75 3.56
N PHE A 41 10.84 -4.09 2.52
CA PHE A 41 10.00 -3.23 1.67
C PHE A 41 8.99 -4.01 0.82
N ILE A 42 9.33 -5.22 0.37
CA ILE A 42 8.37 -6.12 -0.27
C ILE A 42 7.24 -6.48 0.71
N LEU A 43 7.57 -6.85 1.95
CA LEU A 43 6.56 -7.14 2.98
C LEU A 43 5.68 -5.93 3.28
N ILE A 44 6.25 -4.74 3.43
CA ILE A 44 5.49 -3.50 3.64
C ILE A 44 4.54 -3.24 2.47
N THR A 45 5.01 -3.45 1.24
CA THR A 45 4.19 -3.27 0.02
C THR A 45 2.99 -4.23 0.02
N ILE A 46 3.22 -5.51 0.33
CA ILE A 46 2.15 -6.52 0.41
C ILE A 46 1.12 -6.12 1.48
N VAL A 47 1.57 -5.74 2.67
CA VAL A 47 0.67 -5.30 3.77
C VAL A 47 -0.12 -4.05 3.36
N SER A 48 0.51 -3.09 2.68
CA SER A 48 -0.17 -1.89 2.23
C SER A 48 -1.26 -2.19 1.19
N VAL A 49 -0.98 -3.06 0.22
CA VAL A 49 -1.96 -3.47 -0.80
C VAL A 49 -3.13 -4.23 -0.17
N PHE A 50 -2.83 -5.15 0.76
CA PHE A 50 -3.85 -5.90 1.48
C PHE A 50 -4.78 -4.97 2.27
N ASN A 51 -4.22 -3.99 2.99
CA ASN A 51 -5.01 -3.00 3.72
C ASN A 51 -5.88 -2.14 2.79
N THR A 52 -5.37 -1.75 1.62
CA THR A 52 -6.18 -1.06 0.60
C THR A 52 -7.35 -1.92 0.13
N GLY A 53 -7.16 -3.24 -0.04
CA GLY A 53 -8.22 -4.18 -0.37
C GLY A 53 -9.32 -4.24 0.69
N ILE A 54 -8.94 -4.36 1.98
CA ILE A 54 -9.89 -4.34 3.10
C ILE A 54 -10.67 -3.03 3.15
N LEU A 55 -9.98 -1.88 3.00
CA LEU A 55 -10.65 -0.58 2.98
C LEU A 55 -11.62 -0.44 1.82
N THR A 56 -11.28 -1.03 0.67
CA THR A 56 -12.17 -1.07 -0.50
C THR A 56 -13.43 -1.87 -0.22
N GLN A 57 -13.31 -3.05 0.39
CA GLN A 57 -14.47 -3.85 0.82
C GLN A 57 -15.36 -3.08 1.79
N LYS A 58 -14.77 -2.44 2.82
CA LYS A 58 -15.51 -1.61 3.78
C LYS A 58 -16.23 -0.45 3.10
N TYR A 59 -15.60 0.19 2.10
CA TYR A 59 -16.22 1.27 1.36
C TYR A 59 -17.41 0.80 0.51
N ILE A 60 -17.30 -0.36 -0.13
CA ILE A 60 -18.40 -0.96 -0.91
C ILE A 60 -19.57 -1.30 0.02
N GLN A 61 -19.31 -2.00 1.13
CA GLN A 61 -20.33 -2.32 2.12
C GLN A 61 -21.03 -1.08 2.68
N SER A 62 -20.27 -0.01 2.98
CA SER A 62 -20.84 1.26 3.48
C SER A 62 -21.72 2.02 2.47
N LYS A 63 -21.79 1.57 1.21
CA LYS A 63 -22.70 2.11 0.19
C LYS A 63 -23.93 1.22 -0.06
N GLU A 64 -23.86 -0.04 0.36
CA GLU A 64 -24.96 -1.00 0.24
C GLU A 64 -25.93 -0.90 1.44
N GLU A 65 -25.46 -0.41 2.59
CA GLU A 65 -26.27 0.09 3.71
C GLU A 65 -26.76 1.53 3.49
#